data_AF-A0A914TV11-F1
#
_entry.id   AF-A0A914TV11-F1
#
_cell.length_a   1.000
_cell.length_b   1.000
_cell.length_c   1.000
_cell.angle_alpha   90.00
_cell.angle_beta   90.00
_cell.angle_gamma   90.00
#
_symmetry.space_group_name_H-M   'P 1'
#
loop_
_entity.id
_entity.type
_entity.pdbx_description
1 polymer ?
#
loop_
_entity_poly.entity_id
_entity_poly.type
_entity_poly.pdbx_seq_one_letter_code
_entity_poly.pdbx_strand_id
1 'polypeptide(L)'
;MWVEIKCEKTGYYAEVEFLTKPFLGGKPHKISGSIFKQDLKKPFITLKGEWNNIIFAKPLHGKEFTFIDVKAKPEVSKECEPIAKQGPRESRKLWRHVTCALFRNQIDTANAARIWIEKRQRDEAKRRQESGKEYYPKFFENDGINWIYKYSLERRKEL
;
A
#
# COMPACT_ATOMS: atom_id res chain seq x y z
N MET A 1 -12.94 -9.67 0.98
CA MET A 1 -11.54 -9.89 0.50
C MET A 1 -10.74 -10.36 1.68
N TRP A 2 -9.92 -11.40 1.56
CA TRP A 2 -9.05 -11.85 2.64
C TRP A 2 -7.59 -11.57 2.34
N VAL A 3 -6.81 -11.36 3.39
CA VAL A 3 -5.36 -11.14 3.36
C VAL A 3 -4.73 -12.09 4.38
N GLU A 4 -3.69 -12.81 3.98
CA GLU A 4 -2.85 -13.57 4.90
C GLU A 4 -1.52 -12.84 5.13
N ILE A 5 -1.11 -12.79 6.39
CA ILE A 5 0.18 -12.24 6.83
C ILE A 5 0.90 -13.35 7.57
N LYS A 6 2.00 -13.84 7.01
CA LYS A 6 2.78 -14.96 7.56
C LYS A 6 4.18 -14.51 7.97
N CYS A 7 4.64 -14.97 9.13
CA CYS A 7 6.01 -14.81 9.59
C CYS A 7 6.72 -16.17 9.58
N GLU A 8 7.48 -16.45 8.51
CA GLU A 8 8.17 -17.73 8.32
C GLU A 8 9.14 -18.06 9.46
N LYS A 9 9.82 -17.05 10.02
CA LYS A 9 10.79 -17.23 11.12
C LYS A 9 10.17 -17.78 12.40
N THR A 10 8.91 -17.45 12.66
CA THR A 10 8.25 -17.76 13.94
C THR A 10 7.08 -18.74 13.78
N GLY A 11 6.66 -19.00 12.54
CA GLY A 11 5.50 -19.85 12.23
C GLY A 11 4.15 -19.22 12.57
N TYR A 12 4.10 -17.95 12.97
CA TYR A 12 2.84 -17.25 13.19
C TYR A 12 2.27 -16.77 11.87
N TYR A 13 0.95 -16.82 11.75
CA TYR A 13 0.24 -16.22 10.63
C TYR A 13 -1.10 -15.65 11.07
N ALA A 14 -1.59 -14.67 10.32
CA ALA A 14 -2.88 -14.05 10.54
C ALA A 14 -3.68 -14.06 9.23
N GLU A 15 -4.94 -14.42 9.33
CA GLU A 15 -5.92 -14.30 8.26
C GLU A 15 -6.86 -13.15 8.62
N VAL A 16 -7.00 -12.16 7.73
CA VAL A 16 -7.86 -10.99 7.94
C VAL A 16 -8.81 -10.85 6.76
N GLU A 17 -10.10 -10.91 7.05
CA GLU A 17 -11.17 -10.69 6.10
C GLU A 17 -11.74 -9.27 6.22
N PHE A 18 -11.70 -8.54 5.12
CA PHE A 18 -12.41 -7.27 4.93
C PHE A 18 -13.84 -7.56 4.46
N LEU A 19 -14.79 -7.25 5.32
CA LEU A 19 -16.21 -7.51 5.13
C LEU A 19 -16.84 -6.41 4.30
N THR A 20 -17.60 -6.80 3.28
CA THR A 20 -18.42 -5.86 2.51
C THR A 20 -19.61 -5.42 3.35
N LYS A 21 -20.16 -4.24 3.03
CA LYS A 21 -21.38 -3.77 3.69
C LYS A 21 -22.54 -4.72 3.30
N PRO A 22 -23.23 -5.36 4.25
CA PRO A 22 -24.37 -6.21 3.93
C PRO A 22 -25.51 -5.40 3.32
N PHE A 23 -26.26 -6.02 2.40
CA PHE A 23 -27.39 -5.38 1.72
C PHE A 23 -28.54 -5.02 2.69
N LEU A 24 -28.83 -5.89 3.67
CA LEU A 24 -29.90 -5.69 4.66
C LEU A 24 -29.39 -4.98 5.91
N GLY A 25 -28.76 -3.82 5.72
CA GLY A 25 -28.25 -3.00 6.82
C GLY A 25 -26.94 -3.54 7.43
N GLY A 26 -26.20 -2.63 8.07
CA GLY A 26 -24.89 -2.93 8.65
C GLY A 26 -23.91 -1.77 8.46
N LYS A 27 -22.84 -1.78 9.26
CA LYS A 27 -21.77 -0.80 9.15
C LYS A 27 -20.76 -1.21 8.07
N PRO A 28 -20.28 -0.27 7.24
CA PRO A 28 -19.15 -0.51 6.35
C PRO A 28 -17.84 -0.68 7.15
N HIS A 29 -16.74 -0.97 6.45
CA HIS A 29 -15.38 -1.00 7.00
C HIS A 29 -15.10 -2.07 8.06
N LYS A 30 -15.98 -3.08 8.18
CA LYS A 30 -15.77 -4.15 9.15
C LYS A 30 -14.66 -5.10 8.72
N ILE A 31 -13.97 -5.64 9.71
CA ILE A 31 -13.04 -6.76 9.55
C ILE A 31 -13.40 -7.91 10.50
N SER A 32 -13.05 -9.12 10.08
CA SER A 32 -12.92 -10.29 10.92
C SER A 32 -11.51 -10.84 10.73
N GLY A 33 -10.90 -11.45 11.74
CA GLY A 33 -9.60 -12.06 11.57
C GLY A 33 -9.26 -13.07 12.63
N SER A 34 -8.23 -13.85 12.36
CA SER A 34 -7.77 -14.94 13.20
C SER A 34 -6.25 -14.98 13.16
N ILE A 35 -5.62 -15.14 14.32
CA ILE A 35 -4.17 -15.28 14.45
C ILE A 35 -3.86 -16.69 14.94
N PHE A 36 -2.93 -17.33 14.24
CA PHE A 36 -2.55 -18.72 14.40
C PHE A 36 -1.05 -18.85 14.64
N LYS A 37 -0.68 -19.98 15.21
CA LYS A 37 0.69 -20.49 15.26
C LYS A 37 0.67 -21.84 14.54
N GLN A 38 1.67 -22.12 13.71
CA GLN A 38 1.70 -23.28 12.81
C GLN A 38 1.30 -24.63 13.45
N ASP A 39 1.60 -24.83 14.74
CA ASP A 39 1.29 -26.08 15.46
C ASP A 39 -0.12 -26.12 16.08
N LEU A 40 -0.86 -25.00 16.06
CA LEU A 40 -2.19 -24.89 16.67
C LEU A 40 -3.29 -25.04 15.62
N LYS A 41 -4.18 -26.02 15.83
CA LYS A 41 -5.36 -26.24 14.97
C LYS A 41 -6.43 -25.14 15.06
N LYS A 42 -6.38 -24.32 16.11
CA LYS A 42 -7.36 -23.25 16.38
C LYS A 42 -6.63 -21.92 16.52
N PRO A 43 -7.25 -20.80 16.12
CA PRO A 43 -6.66 -19.49 16.36
C PRO A 43 -6.56 -19.24 17.87
N PHE A 44 -5.44 -18.65 18.29
CA PHE A 44 -5.24 -18.29 19.70
C PHE A 44 -5.73 -16.87 20.01
N ILE A 45 -5.93 -16.04 18.97
CA ILE A 45 -6.58 -14.73 19.04
C ILE A 45 -7.52 -14.58 17.83
N THR A 46 -8.71 -14.05 18.06
CA THR A 46 -9.59 -13.55 17.01
C THR A 46 -9.66 -12.02 17.02
N LEU A 47 -9.82 -11.43 15.85
CA LEU A 47 -9.93 -10.00 15.61
C LEU A 47 -11.32 -9.67 15.07
N LYS A 48 -11.89 -8.56 15.52
CA LYS A 48 -13.13 -8.00 14.95
C LYS A 48 -13.14 -6.50 15.12
N GLY A 49 -13.84 -5.78 14.26
CA GLY A 49 -14.04 -4.34 14.41
C GLY A 49 -14.09 -3.63 13.09
N GLU A 50 -13.65 -2.37 13.09
CA GLU A 50 -13.66 -1.49 11.93
C GLU A 50 -12.23 -1.01 11.64
N TRP A 51 -11.72 -1.25 10.43
CA TRP A 51 -10.31 -0.96 10.10
C TRP A 51 -9.96 0.53 10.11
N ASN A 52 -10.96 1.40 10.06
CA ASN A 52 -10.83 2.87 10.14
C ASN A 52 -11.28 3.45 11.49
N ASN A 53 -11.53 2.62 12.51
CA ASN A 53 -11.98 3.05 13.82
C ASN A 53 -11.33 2.19 14.92
N ILE A 54 -12.06 1.25 15.51
CA ILE A 54 -11.55 0.39 16.59
C ILE A 54 -11.53 -1.07 16.13
N ILE A 55 -10.39 -1.72 16.32
CA ILE A 55 -10.20 -3.16 16.19
C ILE A 55 -10.05 -3.75 17.59
N PHE A 56 -10.81 -4.79 17.87
CA PHE A 56 -10.76 -5.56 19.11
C PHE A 56 -10.05 -6.90 18.87
N ALA A 57 -9.31 -7.35 19.88
CA ALA A 57 -8.73 -8.68 19.92
C ALA A 57 -9.34 -9.47 21.08
N LYS A 58 -9.58 -10.76 20.84
CA LYS A 58 -10.08 -11.71 21.83
C LYS A 58 -9.19 -12.95 21.87
N PRO A 59 -8.41 -13.15 22.94
CA PRO A 59 -7.67 -14.39 23.16
C PRO A 59 -8.63 -15.58 23.37
N LEU A 60 -8.14 -16.80 23.12
CA LEU A 60 -8.90 -18.03 23.36
C LEU A 60 -9.37 -18.15 24.82
N HIS A 61 -8.49 -17.78 25.76
CA HIS A 61 -8.75 -17.75 27.19
C HIS A 61 -8.54 -16.33 27.70
N GLY A 62 -9.56 -15.48 27.60
CA GLY A 62 -9.47 -14.10 28.05
C GLY A 62 -10.67 -13.27 27.67
N LYS A 63 -10.69 -12.03 28.18
CA LYS A 63 -11.68 -11.03 27.77
C LYS A 63 -11.21 -10.34 26.50
N GLU A 64 -12.18 -9.90 25.72
CA GLU A 64 -11.94 -9.02 24.59
C GLU A 64 -11.38 -7.68 25.08
N PHE A 65 -10.43 -7.14 24.33
CA PHE A 65 -9.81 -5.84 24.62
C PHE A 65 -9.62 -5.04 23.34
N THR A 66 -9.48 -3.71 23.48
CA THR A 66 -9.14 -2.82 22.37
C THR A 66 -7.73 -3.12 21.90
N PHE A 67 -7.60 -3.62 20.68
CA PHE A 67 -6.31 -3.92 20.07
C PHE A 67 -5.70 -2.68 19.43
N ILE A 68 -6.47 -2.00 18.58
CA ILE A 68 -6.08 -0.77 17.91
C ILE A 68 -7.25 0.20 17.95
N ASP A 69 -7.02 1.40 18.47
CA ASP A 69 -7.85 2.57 18.20
C ASP A 69 -7.12 3.43 17.17
N VAL A 70 -7.60 3.42 15.93
CA VAL A 70 -6.98 4.11 14.79
C VAL A 70 -7.01 5.61 14.97
N LYS A 71 -8.09 6.15 15.56
CA LYS A 71 -8.28 7.61 15.71
C LYS A 71 -7.48 8.17 16.88
N ALA A 72 -7.15 7.34 17.86
CA ALA A 72 -6.27 7.72 18.97
C ALA A 72 -4.79 7.82 18.57
N LYS A 73 -4.41 7.32 17.38
CA LYS A 73 -3.01 7.41 16.89
C LYS A 73 -2.81 8.72 16.12
N PRO A 74 -1.72 9.47 16.40
CA PRO A 74 -1.40 10.67 15.62
C PRO A 74 -1.05 10.29 14.18
N GLU A 75 -1.47 11.12 13.24
CA GLU A 75 -1.07 10.97 11.85
C GLU A 75 0.40 11.35 11.69
N VAL A 76 1.20 10.42 11.16
CA VAL A 76 2.61 10.68 10.84
C VAL A 76 2.72 11.02 9.36
N SER A 77 2.95 12.30 9.07
CA SER A 77 3.16 12.76 7.70
C SER A 77 4.50 12.26 7.16
N LYS A 78 4.49 11.75 5.93
CA LYS A 78 5.72 11.42 5.21
C LYS A 78 6.49 12.68 4.84
N GLU A 79 7.72 12.79 5.34
CA GLU A 79 8.68 13.80 4.91
C GLU A 79 9.17 13.50 3.48
N CYS A 80 9.19 14.53 2.64
CA CYS A 80 9.75 14.46 1.29
C CYS A 80 10.48 15.76 0.98
N GLU A 81 11.49 15.67 0.12
CA GLU A 81 12.16 16.84 -0.44
C GLU A 81 11.19 17.83 -1.11
N PRO A 82 11.48 19.14 -1.07
CA PRO A 82 10.74 20.15 -1.82
C PRO A 82 10.66 19.83 -3.32
N ILE A 83 9.53 20.12 -3.96
CA ILE A 83 9.29 19.83 -5.39
C ILE A 83 10.38 20.42 -6.31
N ALA A 84 10.97 21.55 -5.93
CA ALA A 84 12.07 22.17 -6.67
C ALA A 84 13.28 21.23 -6.79
N LYS A 85 13.61 20.49 -5.73
CA LYS A 85 14.76 19.58 -5.64
C LYS A 85 14.48 18.17 -6.18
N GLN A 86 13.22 17.78 -6.32
CA GLN A 86 12.85 16.46 -6.84
C GLN A 86 13.24 16.27 -8.31
N GLY A 87 13.52 15.04 -8.70
CA GLY A 87 13.72 14.61 -10.08
C GLY A 87 12.44 14.70 -10.92
N PRO A 88 12.55 14.82 -12.26
CA PRO A 88 11.41 15.08 -13.15
C PRO A 88 10.34 13.97 -13.16
N ARG A 89 10.71 12.74 -12.74
CA ARG A 89 9.80 11.58 -12.66
C ARG A 89 9.40 11.20 -11.23
N GLU A 90 9.78 11.99 -10.23
CA GLU A 90 9.28 11.81 -8.87
C GLU A 90 7.82 12.28 -8.78
N SER A 91 6.98 11.52 -8.06
CA SER A 91 5.53 11.65 -8.15
C SER A 91 5.01 13.05 -7.89
N ARG A 92 5.49 13.75 -6.83
CA ARG A 92 4.99 15.10 -6.52
C ARG A 92 5.37 16.10 -7.62
N LYS A 93 6.58 16.00 -8.22
CA LYS A 93 7.00 16.88 -9.32
C LYS A 93 6.30 16.55 -10.64
N LEU A 94 6.21 15.27 -10.99
CA LEU A 94 5.58 14.81 -12.23
C LEU A 94 4.10 15.20 -12.28
N TRP A 95 3.37 15.00 -11.18
CA TRP A 95 1.94 15.25 -11.08
C TRP A 95 1.57 16.63 -10.52
N ARG A 96 2.55 17.54 -10.35
CA ARG A 96 2.31 18.85 -9.69
C ARG A 96 1.21 19.66 -10.37
N HIS A 97 1.17 19.69 -11.70
CA HIS A 97 0.19 20.52 -12.43
C HIS A 97 -1.22 19.94 -12.33
N VAL A 98 -1.35 18.61 -12.37
CA VAL A 98 -2.63 17.92 -12.15
C VAL A 98 -3.14 18.19 -10.74
N THR A 99 -2.31 17.95 -9.73
CA THR A 99 -2.69 18.12 -8.32
C THR A 99 -2.98 19.58 -7.96
N CYS A 100 -2.20 20.54 -8.45
CA CYS A 100 -2.48 21.97 -8.28
C CYS A 100 -3.78 22.43 -8.94
N ALA A 101 -4.15 21.86 -10.09
CA ALA A 101 -5.41 22.17 -10.77
C ALA A 101 -6.61 21.54 -10.05
N LEU A 102 -6.49 20.28 -9.62
CA LEU A 102 -7.51 19.60 -8.80
C LEU A 102 -7.77 20.34 -7.48
N PHE A 103 -6.72 20.80 -6.81
CA PHE A 103 -6.85 21.60 -5.58
C PHE A 103 -7.61 22.91 -5.79
N ARG A 104 -7.54 23.48 -7.00
CA ARG A 104 -8.27 24.69 -7.41
C ARG A 104 -9.61 24.37 -8.11
N ASN A 105 -10.03 23.11 -8.11
CA ASN A 105 -11.23 22.63 -8.81
C ASN A 105 -11.25 22.95 -10.32
N GLN A 106 -10.08 23.05 -10.97
CA GLN A 106 -9.93 23.32 -12.40
C GLN A 106 -9.80 22.01 -13.18
N ILE A 107 -10.94 21.37 -13.44
CA ILE A 107 -10.99 20.01 -14.01
C ILE A 107 -10.39 19.93 -15.42
N ASP A 108 -10.68 20.89 -16.29
CA ASP A 108 -10.15 20.91 -17.66
C ASP A 108 -8.62 21.05 -17.68
N THR A 109 -8.09 21.91 -16.81
CA THR A 109 -6.64 22.08 -16.64
C THR A 109 -5.98 20.81 -16.10
N ALA A 110 -6.61 20.14 -15.13
CA ALA A 110 -6.13 18.87 -14.60
C ALA A 110 -6.10 17.78 -15.69
N ASN A 111 -7.16 17.70 -16.50
CA ASN A 111 -7.26 16.77 -17.61
C ASN A 111 -6.21 17.04 -18.69
N ALA A 112 -6.02 18.30 -19.10
CA ALA A 112 -5.00 18.67 -20.07
C ALA A 112 -3.58 18.29 -19.59
N ALA A 113 -3.27 18.58 -18.32
CA ALA A 113 -1.99 18.20 -17.72
C ALA A 113 -1.79 16.67 -17.63
N ARG A 114 -2.84 15.92 -17.25
CA ARG A 114 -2.82 14.46 -17.23
C ARG A 114 -2.56 13.89 -18.62
N ILE A 115 -3.29 14.36 -19.63
CA ILE A 115 -3.15 13.94 -21.03
C ILE A 115 -1.73 14.20 -21.53
N TRP A 116 -1.13 15.34 -21.19
CA TRP A 116 0.25 15.65 -21.55
C TRP A 116 1.25 14.63 -20.97
N ILE A 117 1.11 14.29 -19.69
CA ILE A 117 1.97 13.28 -19.02
C ILE A 117 1.80 11.91 -19.70
N GLU A 118 0.57 11.45 -19.88
CA GLU A 118 0.27 10.14 -20.46
C GLU A 118 0.71 10.04 -21.92
N LYS A 119 0.50 11.09 -22.72
CA LYS A 119 0.94 11.15 -24.12
C LYS A 119 2.46 11.06 -24.20
N ARG A 120 3.18 11.84 -23.40
CA ARG A 120 4.65 11.75 -23.32
C ARG A 120 5.12 10.34 -22.99
N GLN A 121 4.49 9.67 -22.02
CA GLN A 121 4.85 8.30 -21.64
C GLN A 121 4.54 7.29 -22.77
N ARG A 122 3.43 7.45 -23.50
CA ARG A 122 3.11 6.65 -24.69
C ARG A 122 4.13 6.85 -25.81
N ASP A 123 4.51 8.09 -26.11
CA ASP A 123 5.48 8.41 -27.15
C ASP A 123 6.89 7.90 -26.79
N GLU A 124 7.28 7.95 -25.52
CA GLU A 124 8.53 7.35 -25.02
C GLU A 124 8.49 5.80 -25.08
N ALA A 125 7.34 5.17 -24.81
CA ALA A 125 7.17 3.73 -24.98
C ALA A 125 7.28 3.31 -26.45
N LYS A 126 6.62 4.03 -27.36
CA LYS A 126 6.68 3.80 -28.81
C LYS A 126 8.13 3.90 -29.33
N ARG A 127 8.85 4.96 -28.97
CA ARG A 127 10.26 5.12 -29.36
C ARG A 127 11.17 4.01 -28.83
N ARG A 128 10.93 3.52 -27.61
CA ARG A 128 11.68 2.37 -27.06
C ARG A 128 11.45 1.12 -27.88
N GLN A 129 10.19 0.83 -28.23
CA GLN A 129 9.84 -0.32 -29.06
C GLN A 129 10.48 -0.22 -30.45
N GLU A 130 10.37 0.93 -31.12
CA GLU A 130 10.94 1.17 -32.46
C GLU A 130 12.48 1.07 -32.48
N SER A 131 13.13 1.45 -31.37
CA SER A 131 14.59 1.36 -31.22
C SER A 131 15.07 0.02 -30.66
N GLY A 132 14.18 -0.95 -30.44
CA GLY A 132 14.52 -2.25 -29.84
C GLY A 132 15.05 -2.16 -28.41
N LYS A 133 14.81 -1.05 -27.70
CA LYS A 133 15.30 -0.82 -26.32
C LYS A 133 14.28 -1.32 -25.30
N GLU A 134 14.71 -2.24 -24.44
CA GLU A 134 13.90 -2.70 -23.31
C GLU A 134 13.85 -1.64 -22.18
N TYR A 135 12.76 -1.64 -21.41
CA TYR A 135 12.64 -0.80 -20.23
C TYR A 135 13.09 -1.55 -18.98
N TYR A 136 14.12 -1.03 -18.31
CA TYR A 136 14.59 -1.54 -17.02
C TYR A 136 14.17 -0.62 -15.88
N PRO A 137 13.48 -1.13 -14.83
CA PRO A 137 13.18 -0.36 -13.64
C PRO A 137 14.45 0.14 -12.95
N LYS A 138 14.44 1.41 -12.54
CA LYS A 138 15.63 2.05 -11.95
C LYS A 138 16.06 1.36 -10.64
N PHE A 139 15.11 1.03 -9.79
CA PHE A 139 15.35 0.65 -8.40
C PHE A 139 15.07 -0.81 -8.05
N PHE A 140 14.44 -1.56 -8.96
CA PHE A 140 14.03 -2.94 -8.73
C PHE A 140 14.55 -3.85 -9.84
N GLU A 141 14.87 -5.09 -9.47
CA GLU A 141 15.27 -6.18 -10.36
C GLU A 141 14.24 -7.29 -10.23
N ASN A 142 13.99 -8.01 -11.31
CA ASN A 142 13.12 -9.16 -11.32
C ASN A 142 13.98 -10.42 -11.33
N ASP A 143 13.83 -11.28 -10.33
CA ASP A 143 14.56 -12.56 -10.23
C ASP A 143 13.83 -13.74 -10.91
N GLY A 144 12.73 -13.45 -11.62
CA GLY A 144 11.83 -14.41 -12.25
C GLY A 144 10.55 -14.67 -11.45
N ILE A 145 10.54 -14.38 -10.13
CA ILE A 145 9.41 -14.64 -9.24
C ILE A 145 8.99 -13.35 -8.50
N ASN A 146 9.97 -12.57 -8.07
CA ASN A 146 9.80 -11.40 -7.21
C ASN A 146 10.51 -10.17 -7.78
N TRP A 147 10.04 -9.00 -7.35
CA TRP A 147 10.74 -7.73 -7.57
C TRP A 147 11.57 -7.40 -6.35
N ILE A 148 12.90 -7.48 -6.47
CA ILE A 148 13.85 -7.20 -5.40
C ILE A 148 14.35 -5.77 -5.53
N TYR A 149 14.36 -5.04 -4.42
CA TYR A 149 14.95 -3.70 -4.37
C TYR A 149 16.48 -3.79 -4.42
N LYS A 150 17.10 -3.11 -5.38
CA LYS A 150 18.55 -3.20 -5.67
C LYS A 150 19.44 -2.86 -4.48
N TYR A 151 19.00 -1.94 -3.61
CA TYR A 151 19.77 -1.37 -2.52
C TYR A 151 19.21 -1.76 -1.14
N SER A 152 18.90 -3.04 -0.96
CA SER A 152 18.36 -3.58 0.30
C SER A 152 19.27 -3.24 1.49
N LEU A 153 18.68 -3.17 2.69
CA LEU A 153 19.43 -2.86 3.91
C LEU A 153 20.57 -3.86 4.18
N GLU A 154 20.38 -5.12 3.78
CA GLU A 154 21.40 -6.17 3.89
C GLU A 154 22.61 -5.86 3.00
N ARG A 155 22.37 -5.49 1.73
CA ARG A 155 23.42 -5.11 0.77
C ARG A 155 24.14 -3.80 1.12
N ARG A 156 23.53 -2.94 1.95
CA ARG A 156 24.19 -1.71 2.41
C ARG A 156 25.23 -1.94 3.51
N LYS A 157 25.24 -3.11 4.16
CA LYS A 157 26.24 -3.44 5.20
C LYS A 157 27.57 -3.94 4.63
N GLU A 158 27.62 -4.20 3.32
CA GLU A 158 28.81 -4.68 2.59
C GLU A 158 29.58 -3.54 1.90
N LEU A 159 29.18 -2.29 2.14
CA LEU A 159 29.86 -1.06 1.74
C LEU A 159 30.35 -0.31 2.98
#